data_AF-A0A378Y4F3-F1
#
_entry.id   AF-A0A378Y4F3-F1
#
_cell.length_a   1.000
_cell.length_b   1.000
_cell.length_c   1.000
_cell.angle_alpha   90.00
_cell.angle_beta   90.00
_cell.angle_gamma   90.00
#
_symmetry.space_group_name_H-M   'P 1'
#
loop_
_entity.id
_entity.type
_entity.pdbx_description
1 polymer ?
#
loop_
_entity_poly.entity_id
_entity_poly.type
_entity_poly.pdbx_seq_one_letter_code
_entity_poly.pdbx_strand_id
1 'polypeptide(L)'
;MKELVQDRLSKMDDLEQRRLLKNMMAGVFMNLVEYQEEMTRQLERRVFEEIENTEEKFDVYVSLTSREDYDPIHEFLYPVLPSDAVEKQVDISRVAEVVREGGEMPLFTLFLEMETEQISALVRSKRIFLGMLVTETANYPIRFRLEHNRSYMLEIEQLYHTFMQNGMPWKTINHPYAYKFVDCVLIGGDGEPAAHEEIHEISISLEEFDVYKKADVFPLWNIERLALKNSGFPIPAIDRVNYEHVLPLRKTGSEHGYLIDGTESDIRYIKRTEEELTIVTPRDKSGEWNVMKVTKPVTTKLSRQTFPVLSNRRQDSFLGRYAGKQAVIVRAKAEITRIVNSFEAAQGLELERVDIWGGAGRNDISNLVTKTQTYPLNPFVSDNVRTEDGKQIMRLGFRRGSEDVLPTTPAYILSDLMSFLVSEVQMYFPEYKCEGEWV
;
A
#
# COMPACT_ATOMS: atom_id res chain seq x y z
N MET A 1 29.97 31.28 -9.04
CA MET A 1 31.09 32.08 -8.48
C MET A 1 32.46 31.55 -8.92
N LYS A 2 32.73 30.22 -8.84
CA LYS A 2 34.01 29.60 -9.27
C LYS A 2 34.39 29.91 -10.74
N GLU A 3 33.44 29.85 -11.67
CA GLU A 3 33.67 30.16 -13.09
C GLU A 3 34.01 31.65 -13.34
N LEU A 4 33.30 32.55 -12.65
CA LEU A 4 33.48 34.01 -12.77
C LEU A 4 34.85 34.47 -12.24
N VAL A 5 35.40 33.72 -11.27
CA VAL A 5 36.73 33.92 -10.70
C VAL A 5 37.83 33.42 -11.64
N GLN A 6 37.62 32.26 -12.28
CA GLN A 6 38.55 31.74 -13.29
C GLN A 6 38.65 32.68 -14.50
N ASP A 7 37.52 33.23 -14.96
CA ASP A 7 37.48 34.18 -16.08
C ASP A 7 38.16 35.53 -15.76
N ARG A 8 38.12 35.99 -14.51
CA ARG A 8 38.88 37.20 -14.11
C ARG A 8 40.38 36.94 -13.92
N LEU A 9 40.77 35.76 -13.42
CA LEU A 9 42.17 35.37 -13.25
C LEU A 9 42.89 35.16 -14.59
N SER A 10 42.17 34.78 -15.65
CA SER A 10 42.75 34.59 -17.00
C SER A 10 43.01 35.92 -17.74
N LYS A 11 42.30 36.99 -17.37
CA LYS A 11 42.35 38.32 -17.99
C LYS A 11 43.35 39.30 -17.34
N MET A 12 44.17 38.85 -16.37
CA MET A 12 45.16 39.69 -15.69
C MET A 12 46.57 39.44 -16.23
N ASP A 13 47.19 40.51 -16.76
CA ASP A 13 48.55 40.49 -17.34
C ASP A 13 49.67 40.59 -16.28
N ASP A 14 49.39 41.19 -15.11
CA ASP A 14 50.35 41.30 -14.00
C ASP A 14 50.39 40.01 -13.16
N LEU A 15 51.54 39.34 -13.20
CA LEU A 15 51.78 38.06 -12.54
C LEU A 15 51.78 38.16 -11.00
N GLU A 16 52.21 39.27 -10.41
CA GLU A 16 52.20 39.44 -8.95
C GLU A 16 50.79 39.67 -8.43
N GLN A 17 50.02 40.54 -9.10
CA GLN A 17 48.63 40.78 -8.76
C GLN A 17 47.78 39.52 -8.95
N ARG A 18 48.05 38.74 -10.00
CA ARG A 18 47.40 37.45 -10.23
C ARG A 18 47.72 36.44 -9.13
N ARG A 19 48.96 36.40 -8.63
CA ARG A 19 49.36 35.52 -7.51
C ARG A 19 48.67 35.94 -6.21
N LEU A 20 48.63 37.24 -5.92
CA LEU A 20 47.98 37.79 -4.73
C LEU A 20 46.47 37.50 -4.72
N LEU A 21 45.79 37.76 -5.84
CA LEU A 21 44.36 37.49 -6.00
C LEU A 21 44.07 35.99 -5.90
N LYS A 22 44.89 35.14 -6.53
CA LYS A 22 44.75 33.68 -6.42
C LYS A 22 44.87 33.21 -4.97
N ASN A 23 45.81 33.76 -4.21
CA ASN A 23 46.00 33.40 -2.80
C ASN A 23 44.83 33.89 -1.92
N MET A 24 44.31 35.11 -2.12
CA MET A 24 43.12 35.58 -1.39
C MET A 24 41.87 34.79 -1.75
N MET A 25 41.68 34.48 -3.04
CA MET A 25 40.52 33.71 -3.50
C MET A 25 40.53 32.27 -3.01
N ALA A 26 41.68 31.59 -3.10
CA ALA A 26 41.81 30.20 -2.66
C ALA A 26 41.87 30.08 -1.12
N GLY A 27 42.53 31.02 -0.43
CA GLY A 27 42.76 30.92 1.01
C GLY A 27 41.64 31.51 1.87
N VAL A 28 40.95 32.55 1.42
CA VAL A 28 39.93 33.24 2.23
C VAL A 28 38.55 33.03 1.64
N PHE A 29 38.32 33.40 0.38
CA PHE A 29 36.96 33.40 -0.20
C PHE A 29 36.40 32.00 -0.44
N MET A 30 37.20 31.05 -0.92
CA MET A 30 36.76 29.65 -1.08
C MET A 30 36.37 29.03 0.27
N ASN A 31 37.20 29.21 1.29
CA ASN A 31 36.90 28.75 2.65
C ASN A 31 35.63 29.42 3.21
N LEU A 32 35.40 30.71 2.91
CA LEU A 32 34.21 31.44 3.34
C LEU A 32 32.96 30.95 2.61
N VAL A 33 33.04 30.67 1.32
CA VAL A 33 31.95 30.09 0.52
C VAL A 33 31.63 28.68 1.00
N GLU A 34 32.63 27.83 1.20
CA GLU A 34 32.45 26.47 1.73
C GLU A 34 31.84 26.51 3.13
N TYR A 35 32.32 27.40 4.00
CA TYR A 35 31.73 27.62 5.33
C TYR A 35 30.29 28.11 5.24
N GLN A 36 29.98 29.04 4.32
CA GLN A 36 28.62 29.53 4.12
C GLN A 36 27.69 28.45 3.58
N GLU A 37 28.14 27.65 2.61
CA GLU A 37 27.40 26.50 2.06
C GLU A 37 27.14 25.45 3.14
N GLU A 38 28.12 25.19 4.01
CA GLU A 38 27.99 24.27 5.14
C GLU A 38 27.01 24.81 6.19
N MET A 39 27.13 26.08 6.58
CA MET A 39 26.19 26.73 7.50
C MET A 39 24.77 26.77 6.94
N THR A 40 24.61 26.99 5.64
CA THR A 40 23.30 26.97 4.97
C THR A 40 22.71 25.56 5.00
N ARG A 41 23.50 24.52 4.67
CA ARG A 41 23.08 23.12 4.78
C ARG A 41 22.71 22.73 6.21
N GLN A 42 23.45 23.18 7.21
CA GLN A 42 23.15 22.92 8.61
C GLN A 42 21.87 23.63 9.07
N LEU A 43 21.64 24.85 8.62
CA LEU A 43 20.41 25.59 8.90
C LEU A 43 19.19 24.94 8.23
N GLU A 44 19.30 24.58 6.94
CA GLU A 44 18.28 23.81 6.23
C GLU A 44 17.96 22.52 6.98
N ARG A 45 18.98 21.72 7.32
CA ARG A 45 18.80 20.48 8.07
C ARG A 45 18.06 20.69 9.39
N ARG A 46 18.42 21.72 10.17
CA ARG A 46 17.76 22.03 11.44
C ARG A 46 16.29 22.41 11.24
N VAL A 47 15.99 23.27 10.28
CA VAL A 47 14.61 23.69 9.97
C VAL A 47 13.77 22.51 9.48
N PHE A 48 14.36 21.58 8.72
CA PHE A 48 13.70 20.34 8.31
C PHE A 48 13.46 19.38 9.49
N GLU A 49 14.45 19.23 10.39
CA GLU A 49 14.37 18.37 11.57
C GLU A 49 13.36 18.89 12.62
N GLU A 50 13.14 20.20 12.73
CA GLU A 50 12.09 20.79 13.57
C GLU A 50 10.67 20.32 13.18
N ILE A 51 10.48 19.89 11.93
CA ILE A 51 9.22 19.31 11.47
C ILE A 51 9.33 17.78 11.52
N GLU A 52 9.06 17.21 12.70
CA GLU A 52 8.98 15.75 12.88
C GLU A 52 7.98 15.11 11.90
N ASN A 53 8.42 14.05 11.21
CA ASN A 53 7.61 13.25 10.31
C ASN A 53 7.28 11.89 10.94
N THR A 54 6.20 11.83 11.70
CA THR A 54 5.76 10.57 12.34
C THR A 54 5.05 9.64 11.33
N GLU A 55 4.63 10.16 10.16
CA GLU A 55 3.89 9.39 9.14
C GLU A 55 4.74 8.28 8.49
N GLU A 56 6.06 8.48 8.38
CA GLU A 56 6.99 7.49 7.80
C GLU A 56 7.04 6.17 8.57
N LYS A 57 6.73 6.18 9.87
CA LYS A 57 6.67 4.94 10.67
C LYS A 57 5.52 4.03 10.24
N PHE A 58 4.57 4.55 9.47
CA PHE A 58 3.36 3.85 9.02
C PHE A 58 3.28 3.71 7.49
N ASP A 59 4.41 3.89 6.80
CA ASP A 59 4.51 3.53 5.38
C ASP A 59 4.37 2.01 5.22
N VAL A 60 3.40 1.60 4.40
CA VAL A 60 3.13 0.19 4.11
C VAL A 60 3.79 -0.17 2.78
N TYR A 61 4.59 -1.21 2.83
CA TYR A 61 5.27 -1.81 1.70
C TYR A 61 4.66 -3.18 1.44
N VAL A 62 4.44 -3.51 0.18
CA VAL A 62 3.79 -4.73 -0.25
C VAL A 62 4.55 -5.38 -1.39
N SER A 63 4.45 -6.69 -1.49
CA SER A 63 4.99 -7.48 -2.59
C SER A 63 4.20 -8.78 -2.75
N LEU A 64 4.63 -9.64 -3.66
CA LEU A 64 4.15 -11.01 -3.82
C LEU A 64 5.30 -11.98 -3.66
N THR A 65 5.00 -13.18 -3.17
CA THR A 65 5.95 -14.28 -3.16
C THR A 65 5.27 -15.56 -3.64
N SER A 66 6.05 -16.43 -4.26
CA SER A 66 5.65 -17.83 -4.43
C SER A 66 5.83 -18.57 -3.11
N ARG A 67 5.10 -19.67 -2.92
CA ARG A 67 5.29 -20.58 -1.78
C ARG A 67 6.69 -21.18 -1.74
N GLU A 68 7.28 -21.46 -2.89
CA GLU A 68 8.64 -22.02 -3.01
C GLU A 68 9.72 -21.03 -2.58
N ASP A 69 9.52 -19.74 -2.88
CA ASP A 69 10.48 -18.67 -2.58
C ASP A 69 10.24 -18.00 -1.22
N TYR A 70 9.16 -18.38 -0.50
CA TYR A 70 8.82 -17.74 0.76
C TYR A 70 9.84 -18.08 1.85
N ASP A 71 10.42 -17.03 2.44
CA ASP A 71 11.32 -17.12 3.58
C ASP A 71 10.58 -16.80 4.90
N PRO A 72 10.33 -17.80 5.78
CA PRO A 72 9.63 -17.60 7.04
C PRO A 72 10.39 -16.74 8.07
N ILE A 73 11.72 -16.58 7.91
CA ILE A 73 12.55 -15.75 8.81
C ILE A 73 12.79 -14.36 8.26
N HIS A 74 12.10 -13.98 7.18
CA HIS A 74 12.24 -12.67 6.57
C HIS A 74 11.82 -11.54 7.52
N GLU A 75 12.73 -10.61 7.81
CA GLU A 75 12.56 -9.61 8.87
C GLU A 75 11.75 -8.36 8.47
N PHE A 76 11.32 -8.25 7.21
CA PHE A 76 10.68 -7.02 6.69
C PHE A 76 9.28 -7.24 6.13
N LEU A 77 9.10 -8.21 5.24
CA LEU A 77 7.84 -8.61 4.62
C LEU A 77 7.29 -9.90 5.25
N TYR A 78 6.02 -9.86 5.61
CA TYR A 78 5.26 -10.93 6.26
C TYR A 78 4.00 -11.23 5.44
N PRO A 79 3.45 -12.46 5.48
CA PRO A 79 2.18 -12.77 4.82
C PRO A 79 1.06 -11.85 5.29
N VAL A 80 0.26 -11.33 4.35
CA VAL A 80 -0.96 -10.55 4.70
C VAL A 80 -1.91 -11.42 5.51
N LEU A 81 -2.12 -12.66 5.05
CA LEU A 81 -2.83 -13.69 5.78
C LEU A 81 -1.83 -14.77 6.24
N PRO A 82 -1.64 -14.96 7.56
CA PRO A 82 -0.76 -16.01 8.08
C PRO A 82 -1.12 -17.43 7.60
N SER A 83 -2.40 -17.66 7.28
CA SER A 83 -2.89 -18.95 6.76
C SER A 83 -2.36 -19.30 5.38
N ASP A 84 -1.90 -18.33 4.59
CA ASP A 84 -1.41 -18.61 3.23
C ASP A 84 0.01 -19.21 3.24
N ALA A 85 0.79 -18.95 4.29
CA ALA A 85 2.09 -19.60 4.49
C ALA A 85 1.97 -21.10 4.78
N VAL A 86 0.80 -21.57 5.21
CA VAL A 86 0.51 -22.97 5.49
C VAL A 86 -0.19 -23.61 4.29
N GLU A 87 0.13 -24.86 3.98
CA GLU A 87 -0.55 -25.61 2.94
C GLU A 87 -1.97 -25.97 3.37
N LYS A 88 -2.97 -25.63 2.54
CA LYS A 88 -4.38 -25.88 2.84
C LYS A 88 -4.72 -27.32 2.45
N GLN A 89 -5.12 -28.13 3.43
CA GLN A 89 -5.65 -29.46 3.15
C GLN A 89 -7.06 -29.34 2.57
N VAL A 90 -7.27 -29.90 1.39
CA VAL A 90 -8.58 -29.92 0.73
C VAL A 90 -9.40 -31.08 1.30
N ASP A 91 -10.64 -30.79 1.73
CA ASP A 91 -11.57 -31.82 2.20
C ASP A 91 -12.12 -32.63 1.02
N ILE A 92 -11.53 -33.80 0.80
CA ILE A 92 -11.85 -34.71 -0.31
C ILE A 92 -13.32 -35.14 -0.31
N SER A 93 -13.90 -35.37 0.87
CA SER A 93 -15.31 -35.79 0.97
C SER A 93 -16.24 -34.72 0.42
N ARG A 94 -15.93 -33.45 0.72
CA ARG A 94 -16.67 -32.29 0.22
C ARG A 94 -16.48 -32.11 -1.29
N VAL A 95 -15.27 -32.30 -1.81
CA VAL A 95 -15.01 -32.24 -3.27
C VAL A 95 -15.82 -33.29 -4.00
N ALA A 96 -15.81 -34.54 -3.52
CA ALA A 96 -16.56 -35.64 -4.13
C ALA A 96 -18.08 -35.43 -4.08
N GLU A 97 -18.61 -34.84 -3.00
CA GLU A 97 -20.02 -34.44 -2.90
C GLU A 97 -20.38 -33.41 -3.99
N VAL A 98 -19.60 -32.33 -4.11
CA VAL A 98 -19.85 -31.27 -5.10
C VAL A 98 -19.74 -31.79 -6.54
N VAL A 99 -18.81 -32.71 -6.82
CA VAL A 99 -18.69 -33.34 -8.15
C VAL A 99 -19.93 -34.17 -8.49
N ARG A 100 -20.47 -34.94 -7.54
CA ARG A 100 -21.62 -35.85 -7.76
C ARG A 100 -22.96 -35.14 -7.81
N GLU A 101 -23.22 -34.29 -6.83
CA GLU A 101 -24.55 -33.69 -6.60
C GLU A 101 -24.65 -32.27 -7.17
N GLY A 102 -23.52 -31.70 -7.58
CA GLY A 102 -23.41 -30.27 -7.85
C GLY A 102 -23.37 -29.45 -6.55
N GLY A 103 -23.06 -28.17 -6.68
CA GLY A 103 -22.90 -27.26 -5.54
C GLY A 103 -21.83 -26.24 -5.83
N GLU A 104 -21.51 -25.39 -4.85
CA GLU A 104 -20.43 -24.42 -4.99
C GLU A 104 -19.44 -24.56 -3.83
N MET A 105 -18.16 -24.77 -4.15
CA MET A 105 -17.09 -24.87 -3.17
C MET A 105 -15.83 -24.17 -3.67
N PRO A 106 -15.32 -23.13 -2.99
CA PRO A 106 -14.00 -22.56 -3.30
C PRO A 106 -12.91 -23.57 -2.94
N LEU A 107 -12.07 -23.94 -3.91
CA LEU A 107 -10.99 -24.91 -3.70
C LEU A 107 -9.64 -24.23 -3.44
N PHE A 108 -9.23 -23.38 -4.37
CA PHE A 108 -7.96 -22.68 -4.30
C PHE A 108 -8.06 -21.31 -4.95
N THR A 109 -7.11 -20.45 -4.60
CA THR A 109 -7.03 -19.07 -5.08
C THR A 109 -5.89 -18.96 -6.09
N LEU A 110 -6.12 -18.23 -7.18
CA LEU A 110 -5.12 -17.94 -8.20
C LEU A 110 -4.82 -16.45 -8.23
N PHE A 111 -3.56 -16.11 -8.49
CA PHE A 111 -3.18 -14.75 -8.87
C PHE A 111 -3.18 -14.63 -10.40
N LEU A 112 -3.82 -13.59 -10.92
CA LEU A 112 -3.83 -13.30 -12.36
C LEU A 112 -2.96 -12.07 -12.65
N GLU A 113 -1.87 -12.28 -13.39
CA GLU A 113 -0.91 -11.24 -13.77
C GLU A 113 -1.42 -10.38 -14.94
N MET A 114 -2.56 -9.72 -14.75
CA MET A 114 -3.25 -8.90 -15.76
C MET A 114 -3.92 -7.68 -15.12
N GLU A 115 -4.48 -6.79 -15.94
CA GLU A 115 -5.12 -5.56 -15.44
C GLU A 115 -6.39 -5.89 -14.63
N THR A 116 -6.62 -5.14 -13.55
CA THR A 116 -7.71 -5.39 -12.59
C THR A 116 -9.10 -5.27 -13.23
N GLU A 117 -9.27 -4.39 -14.22
CA GLU A 117 -10.53 -4.28 -14.98
C GLU A 117 -10.79 -5.51 -15.84
N GLN A 118 -9.75 -6.10 -16.44
CA GLN A 118 -9.88 -7.32 -17.24
C GLN A 118 -10.27 -8.52 -16.36
N ILE A 119 -9.70 -8.62 -15.15
CA ILE A 119 -10.10 -9.62 -14.14
C ILE A 119 -11.56 -9.42 -13.76
N SER A 120 -11.96 -8.17 -13.51
CA SER A 120 -13.34 -7.82 -13.15
C SER A 120 -14.33 -8.15 -14.26
N ALA A 121 -13.95 -7.95 -15.53
CA ALA A 121 -14.74 -8.36 -16.68
C ALA A 121 -14.84 -9.90 -16.79
N LEU A 122 -13.74 -10.61 -16.56
CA LEU A 122 -13.68 -12.07 -16.57
C LEU A 122 -14.61 -12.68 -15.51
N VAL A 123 -14.52 -12.23 -14.26
CA VAL A 123 -15.37 -12.70 -13.17
C VAL A 123 -16.85 -12.38 -13.44
N ARG A 124 -17.15 -11.17 -13.94
CA ARG A 124 -18.52 -10.74 -14.29
C ARG A 124 -19.14 -11.55 -15.42
N SER A 125 -18.33 -12.07 -16.34
CA SER A 125 -18.80 -12.92 -17.44
C SER A 125 -19.42 -14.23 -16.95
N LYS A 126 -19.09 -14.66 -15.72
CA LYS A 126 -19.49 -15.96 -15.14
C LYS A 126 -19.16 -17.15 -16.06
N ARG A 127 -18.08 -17.04 -16.85
CA ARG A 127 -17.59 -18.13 -17.70
C ARG A 127 -17.27 -19.36 -16.84
N ILE A 128 -17.60 -20.52 -17.40
CA ILE A 128 -17.29 -21.82 -16.82
C ILE A 128 -16.01 -22.33 -17.48
N PHE A 129 -15.05 -22.72 -16.65
CA PHE A 129 -13.77 -23.28 -17.07
C PHE A 129 -13.73 -24.78 -16.80
N LEU A 130 -12.98 -25.51 -17.61
CA LEU A 130 -12.76 -26.94 -17.43
C LEU A 130 -11.48 -27.19 -16.63
N GLY A 131 -11.53 -28.22 -15.80
CA GLY A 131 -10.38 -28.71 -15.04
C GLY A 131 -10.42 -30.23 -14.96
N MET A 132 -9.40 -30.78 -14.30
CA MET A 132 -9.26 -32.21 -14.08
C MET A 132 -8.98 -32.48 -12.61
N LEU A 133 -9.75 -33.38 -12.03
CA LEU A 133 -9.47 -34.02 -10.74
C LEU A 133 -8.77 -35.34 -11.03
N VAL A 134 -7.53 -35.48 -10.57
CA VAL A 134 -6.73 -36.71 -10.68
C VAL A 134 -6.72 -37.37 -9.32
N THR A 135 -7.35 -38.54 -9.23
CA THR A 135 -7.31 -39.41 -8.05
C THR A 135 -6.43 -40.63 -8.30
N GLU A 136 -6.20 -41.44 -7.28
CA GLU A 136 -5.52 -42.74 -7.43
C GLU A 136 -6.20 -43.69 -8.41
N THR A 137 -7.52 -43.58 -8.58
CA THR A 137 -8.35 -44.54 -9.33
C THR A 137 -8.68 -44.05 -10.73
N ALA A 138 -8.96 -42.76 -10.89
CA ALA A 138 -9.44 -42.21 -12.16
C ALA A 138 -9.23 -40.70 -12.28
N ASN A 139 -9.47 -40.19 -13.50
CA ASN A 139 -9.44 -38.76 -13.80
C ASN A 139 -10.86 -38.29 -14.09
N TYR A 140 -11.34 -37.32 -13.34
CA TYR A 140 -12.70 -36.78 -13.45
C TYR A 140 -12.65 -35.35 -14.01
N PRO A 141 -13.32 -35.08 -15.16
CA PRO A 141 -13.49 -33.72 -15.64
C PRO A 141 -14.33 -32.91 -14.65
N ILE A 142 -13.84 -31.75 -14.25
CA ILE A 142 -14.51 -30.86 -13.30
C ILE A 142 -14.71 -29.47 -13.91
N ARG A 143 -15.69 -28.73 -13.38
CA ARG A 143 -16.10 -27.42 -13.87
C ARG A 143 -15.89 -26.37 -12.79
N PHE A 144 -15.34 -25.24 -13.19
CA PHE A 144 -15.03 -24.12 -12.30
C PHE A 144 -15.69 -22.84 -12.74
N ARG A 145 -15.99 -21.99 -11.76
CA ARG A 145 -16.34 -20.59 -11.94
C ARG A 145 -15.38 -19.73 -11.13
N LEU A 146 -14.98 -18.59 -11.68
CA LEU A 146 -14.11 -17.65 -10.97
C LEU A 146 -14.95 -16.66 -10.16
N GLU A 147 -14.50 -16.38 -8.94
CA GLU A 147 -15.02 -15.31 -8.09
C GLU A 147 -13.89 -14.39 -7.60
N HIS A 148 -14.18 -13.14 -7.27
CA HIS A 148 -13.17 -12.27 -6.68
C HIS A 148 -12.86 -12.71 -5.25
N ASN A 149 -11.58 -12.98 -4.98
CA ASN A 149 -11.14 -13.14 -3.61
C ASN A 149 -11.03 -11.76 -2.94
N ARG A 150 -11.80 -11.54 -1.88
CA ARG A 150 -11.82 -10.27 -1.13
C ARG A 150 -11.02 -10.31 0.16
N SER A 151 -10.38 -11.43 0.48
CA SER A 151 -9.76 -11.67 1.78
C SER A 151 -8.70 -10.61 2.11
N TYR A 152 -7.85 -10.26 1.13
CA TYR A 152 -6.83 -9.22 1.32
C TYR A 152 -7.40 -7.80 1.37
N MET A 153 -8.53 -7.54 0.71
CA MET A 153 -9.22 -6.23 0.82
C MET A 153 -9.81 -6.05 2.21
N LEU A 154 -10.37 -7.11 2.79
CA LEU A 154 -10.90 -7.11 4.15
C LEU A 154 -9.80 -6.90 5.19
N GLU A 155 -8.59 -7.41 4.95
CA GLU A 155 -7.42 -7.14 5.79
C GLU A 155 -6.98 -5.66 5.75
N ILE A 156 -7.05 -5.03 4.57
CA ILE A 156 -6.80 -3.58 4.44
C ILE A 156 -7.89 -2.77 5.16
N GLU A 157 -9.16 -3.19 5.08
CA GLU A 157 -10.27 -2.58 5.81
C GLU A 157 -10.12 -2.74 7.34
N GLN A 158 -9.70 -3.92 7.82
CA GLN A 158 -9.41 -4.14 9.24
C GLN A 158 -8.25 -3.24 9.71
N LEU A 159 -7.21 -3.07 8.88
CA LEU A 159 -6.13 -2.14 9.16
C LEU A 159 -6.66 -0.71 9.29
N TYR A 160 -7.56 -0.26 8.41
CA TYR A 160 -8.21 1.05 8.51
C TYR A 160 -8.90 1.26 9.86
N HIS A 161 -9.73 0.30 10.31
CA HIS A 161 -10.38 0.38 11.61
C HIS A 161 -9.36 0.46 12.75
N THR A 162 -8.27 -0.29 12.65
CA THR A 162 -7.16 -0.25 13.61
C THR A 162 -6.55 1.16 13.66
N PHE A 163 -6.29 1.82 12.52
CA PHE A 163 -5.81 3.21 12.49
C PHE A 163 -6.78 4.17 13.20
N MET A 164 -8.08 4.04 12.95
CA MET A 164 -9.12 4.89 13.56
C MET A 164 -9.16 4.73 15.09
N GLN A 165 -9.17 3.48 15.58
CA GLN A 165 -9.09 3.17 17.01
C GLN A 165 -7.84 3.73 17.69
N ASN A 166 -6.75 3.81 16.93
CA ASN A 166 -5.47 4.31 17.39
C ASN A 166 -5.36 5.85 17.37
N GLY A 167 -6.41 6.55 16.89
CA GLY A 167 -6.43 7.99 16.69
C GLY A 167 -5.47 8.48 15.62
N MET A 168 -5.11 7.61 14.67
CA MET A 168 -4.12 7.89 13.63
C MET A 168 -4.82 8.18 12.29
N PRO A 169 -4.33 9.17 11.51
CA PRO A 169 -4.89 9.45 10.19
C PRO A 169 -4.68 8.26 9.25
N TRP A 170 -5.70 7.95 8.45
CA TRP A 170 -5.61 6.93 7.41
C TRP A 170 -4.89 7.48 6.18
N LYS A 171 -3.99 6.68 5.62
CA LYS A 171 -3.37 6.87 4.32
C LYS A 171 -3.69 5.64 3.48
N THR A 172 -4.19 5.83 2.26
CA THR A 172 -4.54 4.74 1.36
C THR A 172 -3.35 3.79 1.21
N ILE A 173 -3.60 2.49 1.17
CA ILE A 173 -2.55 1.51 0.93
C ILE A 173 -2.42 1.28 -0.57
N ASN A 174 -1.21 1.42 -1.10
CA ASN A 174 -0.89 1.08 -2.49
C ASN A 174 -0.63 -0.43 -2.60
N HIS A 175 -1.71 -1.22 -2.66
CA HIS A 175 -1.64 -2.69 -2.76
C HIS A 175 -2.33 -3.23 -4.01
N PRO A 176 -1.76 -3.02 -5.20
CA PRO A 176 -2.40 -3.43 -6.46
C PRO A 176 -2.58 -4.94 -6.57
N TYR A 177 -1.68 -5.72 -5.96
CA TYR A 177 -1.76 -7.18 -5.98
C TYR A 177 -3.00 -7.74 -5.27
N ALA A 178 -3.49 -7.09 -4.22
CA ALA A 178 -4.64 -7.54 -3.44
C ALA A 178 -5.93 -7.68 -4.27
N TYR A 179 -6.01 -6.95 -5.40
CA TYR A 179 -7.19 -6.91 -6.27
C TYR A 179 -7.15 -7.90 -7.44
N LYS A 180 -6.08 -8.70 -7.55
CA LYS A 180 -5.85 -9.60 -8.69
C LYS A 180 -5.97 -11.08 -8.35
N PHE A 181 -6.50 -11.39 -7.16
CA PHE A 181 -6.76 -12.75 -6.71
C PHE A 181 -8.20 -13.18 -7.03
N VAL A 182 -8.33 -14.39 -7.55
CA VAL A 182 -9.62 -15.03 -7.85
C VAL A 182 -9.71 -16.39 -7.18
N ASP A 183 -10.87 -16.70 -6.63
CA ASP A 183 -11.17 -18.02 -6.10
C ASP A 183 -11.71 -18.92 -7.22
N CYS A 184 -11.14 -20.12 -7.33
CA CYS A 184 -11.64 -21.17 -8.21
C CYS A 184 -12.74 -21.93 -7.48
N VAL A 185 -13.99 -21.59 -7.78
CA VAL A 185 -15.17 -22.22 -7.21
C VAL A 185 -15.54 -23.42 -8.07
N LEU A 186 -15.41 -24.62 -7.50
CA LEU A 186 -15.90 -25.85 -8.10
C LEU A 186 -17.43 -25.80 -8.13
N ILE A 187 -18.01 -26.00 -9.32
CA ILE A 187 -19.47 -25.98 -9.53
C ILE A 187 -20.08 -27.36 -9.82
N GLY A 188 -19.22 -28.38 -9.99
CA GLY A 188 -19.59 -29.76 -10.29
C GLY A 188 -18.59 -30.42 -11.24
N GLY A 189 -18.86 -31.66 -11.62
CA GLY A 189 -18.02 -32.38 -12.57
C GLY A 189 -18.76 -33.54 -13.22
N ASP A 190 -18.03 -34.35 -13.97
CA ASP A 190 -18.54 -35.57 -14.58
C ASP A 190 -17.93 -36.79 -13.86
N GLY A 191 -18.78 -37.74 -13.49
CA GLY A 191 -18.41 -38.98 -12.81
C GLY A 191 -18.72 -38.99 -11.31
N GLU A 192 -18.31 -40.07 -10.64
CA GLU A 192 -18.62 -40.33 -9.23
C GLU A 192 -17.34 -40.72 -8.47
N PRO A 193 -16.48 -39.75 -8.11
CA PRO A 193 -15.33 -40.04 -7.25
C PRO A 193 -15.82 -40.54 -5.89
N ALA A 194 -15.21 -41.60 -5.36
CA ALA A 194 -15.54 -42.07 -4.03
C ALA A 194 -14.94 -41.17 -2.95
N ALA A 195 -15.67 -40.92 -1.87
CA ALA A 195 -15.26 -39.99 -0.80
C ALA A 195 -13.98 -40.37 -0.05
N HIS A 196 -13.46 -41.58 -0.26
CA HIS A 196 -12.25 -42.12 0.35
C HIS A 196 -11.06 -42.21 -0.63
N GLU A 197 -11.23 -41.82 -1.88
CA GLU A 197 -10.13 -41.75 -2.84
C GLU A 197 -9.13 -40.69 -2.42
N GLU A 198 -7.83 -40.92 -2.62
CA GLU A 198 -6.83 -39.89 -2.42
C GLU A 198 -6.76 -38.99 -3.66
N ILE A 199 -6.81 -37.67 -3.44
CA ILE A 199 -6.65 -36.68 -4.50
C ILE A 199 -5.16 -36.42 -4.68
N HIS A 200 -4.64 -36.67 -5.88
CA HIS A 200 -3.26 -36.33 -6.23
C HIS A 200 -3.14 -34.89 -6.74
N GLU A 201 -4.04 -34.48 -7.61
CA GLU A 201 -3.96 -33.17 -8.26
C GLU A 201 -5.35 -32.67 -8.65
N ILE A 202 -5.57 -31.36 -8.46
CA ILE A 202 -6.70 -30.64 -9.02
C ILE A 202 -6.14 -29.55 -9.90
N SER A 203 -6.43 -29.62 -11.20
CA SER A 203 -5.96 -28.64 -12.18
C SER A 203 -7.13 -27.92 -12.86
N ILE A 204 -6.91 -26.68 -13.26
CA ILE A 204 -7.85 -25.84 -14.01
C ILE A 204 -7.15 -25.28 -15.24
N SER A 205 -7.83 -25.27 -16.39
CA SER A 205 -7.41 -24.52 -17.57
C SER A 205 -8.27 -23.27 -17.71
N LEU A 206 -7.62 -22.12 -17.71
CA LEU A 206 -8.24 -20.83 -17.97
C LEU A 206 -8.19 -20.45 -19.46
N GLU A 207 -7.94 -21.43 -20.33
CA GLU A 207 -7.91 -21.28 -21.78
C GLU A 207 -6.94 -20.16 -22.20
N GLU A 208 -7.41 -19.10 -22.87
CA GLU A 208 -6.57 -17.98 -23.28
C GLU A 208 -5.92 -17.21 -22.12
N PHE A 209 -6.43 -17.36 -20.89
CA PHE A 209 -5.91 -16.68 -19.70
C PHE A 209 -4.86 -17.50 -18.94
N ASP A 210 -4.57 -18.74 -19.35
CA ASP A 210 -3.57 -19.58 -18.68
C ASP A 210 -2.17 -18.92 -18.65
N VAL A 211 -1.86 -18.04 -19.61
CA VAL A 211 -0.60 -17.29 -19.65
C VAL A 211 -0.42 -16.29 -18.49
N TYR A 212 -1.53 -15.83 -17.90
CA TYR A 212 -1.52 -14.88 -16.78
C TYR A 212 -1.65 -15.59 -15.42
N LYS A 213 -1.90 -16.90 -15.42
CA LYS A 213 -2.17 -17.70 -14.23
C LYS A 213 -0.88 -17.91 -13.42
N LYS A 214 -0.91 -17.54 -12.13
CA LYS A 214 0.10 -17.90 -11.14
C LYS A 214 -0.57 -18.62 -9.97
N ALA A 215 -0.21 -19.89 -9.79
CA ALA A 215 -0.60 -20.69 -8.62
C ALA A 215 0.40 -20.48 -7.47
N ASP A 216 -0.02 -20.80 -6.25
CA ASP A 216 0.83 -20.76 -5.04
C ASP A 216 1.57 -19.44 -4.81
N VAL A 217 0.94 -18.33 -5.20
CA VAL A 217 1.40 -16.98 -4.91
C VAL A 217 0.49 -16.36 -3.86
N PHE A 218 1.07 -15.62 -2.91
CA PHE A 218 0.32 -14.86 -1.92
C PHE A 218 1.01 -13.52 -1.62
N PRO A 219 0.25 -12.49 -1.20
CA PRO A 219 0.78 -11.17 -0.95
C PRO A 219 1.48 -11.10 0.40
N LEU A 220 2.54 -10.29 0.41
CA LEU A 220 3.27 -9.91 1.60
C LEU A 220 3.10 -8.42 1.86
N TRP A 221 3.19 -8.02 3.13
CA TRP A 221 3.27 -6.63 3.57
C TRP A 221 4.27 -6.45 4.72
N ASN A 222 4.67 -5.23 5.03
CA ASN A 222 5.60 -4.96 6.14
C ASN A 222 4.93 -4.84 7.52
N ILE A 223 3.83 -5.55 7.74
CA ILE A 223 3.08 -5.51 9.00
C ILE A 223 3.19 -6.86 9.72
N GLU A 224 3.84 -6.84 10.87
CA GLU A 224 3.99 -7.98 11.76
C GLU A 224 2.91 -7.95 12.85
N ARG A 225 2.26 -9.09 13.11
CA ARG A 225 1.30 -9.23 14.22
C ARG A 225 2.02 -9.76 15.45
N LEU A 226 2.01 -8.98 16.53
CA LEU A 226 2.69 -9.27 17.80
C LEU A 226 1.70 -9.38 18.95
N ALA A 227 2.01 -10.23 19.93
CA ALA A 227 1.35 -10.26 21.24
C ALA A 227 2.31 -9.70 22.30
N LEU A 228 2.05 -8.49 22.80
CA LEU A 228 2.92 -7.80 23.76
C LEU A 228 2.32 -7.80 25.16
N LYS A 229 3.15 -8.07 26.17
CA LYS A 229 2.77 -8.03 27.59
C LYS A 229 3.05 -6.66 28.20
N ASN A 230 2.19 -6.26 29.13
CA ASN A 230 2.40 -5.06 29.93
C ASN A 230 3.70 -5.12 30.73
N SER A 231 4.38 -3.98 30.83
CA SER A 231 5.43 -3.76 31.81
C SER A 231 4.81 -3.55 33.19
N GLY A 232 4.61 -4.64 33.92
CA GLY A 232 4.06 -4.61 35.27
C GLY A 232 2.53 -4.50 35.34
N PHE A 233 2.05 -3.96 36.46
CA PHE A 233 0.61 -3.77 36.73
C PHE A 233 0.12 -2.44 36.16
N PRO A 234 -1.14 -2.37 35.66
CA PRO A 234 -1.72 -1.13 35.18
C PRO A 234 -1.78 -0.07 36.29
N ILE A 235 -1.44 1.16 35.96
CA ILE A 235 -1.39 2.27 36.93
C ILE A 235 -2.66 3.11 36.77
N PRO A 236 -3.40 3.46 37.85
CA PRO A 236 -4.55 4.33 37.74
C PRO A 236 -4.20 5.66 37.05
N ALA A 237 -4.96 6.03 36.02
CA ALA A 237 -4.84 7.31 35.35
C ALA A 237 -5.33 8.45 36.26
N ILE A 238 -5.10 9.69 35.85
CA ILE A 238 -5.45 10.91 36.63
C ILE A 238 -6.95 10.94 36.99
N ASP A 239 -7.81 10.45 36.08
CA ASP A 239 -9.26 10.39 36.29
C ASP A 239 -9.71 9.34 37.31
N ARG A 240 -8.81 8.43 37.73
CA ARG A 240 -9.08 7.29 38.63
C ARG A 240 -10.17 6.33 38.15
N VAL A 241 -10.55 6.40 36.89
CA VAL A 241 -11.52 5.50 36.24
C VAL A 241 -10.80 4.58 35.26
N ASN A 242 -9.79 5.11 34.57
CA ASN A 242 -8.98 4.37 33.61
C ASN A 242 -7.63 3.97 34.22
N TYR A 243 -6.94 3.06 33.56
CA TYR A 243 -5.62 2.56 33.89
C TYR A 243 -4.69 2.72 32.69
N GLU A 244 -3.43 2.99 32.98
CA GLU A 244 -2.34 3.10 32.02
C GLU A 244 -1.62 1.75 31.93
N HIS A 245 -1.60 1.19 30.73
CA HIS A 245 -0.86 -0.02 30.38
C HIS A 245 0.34 0.37 29.54
N VAL A 246 1.54 0.09 30.06
CA VAL A 246 2.79 0.45 29.39
C VAL A 246 3.37 -0.75 28.63
N LEU A 247 3.62 -0.58 27.33
CA LEU A 247 4.26 -1.56 26.46
C LEU A 247 5.64 -1.05 26.03
N PRO A 248 6.73 -1.70 26.48
CA PRO A 248 8.09 -1.28 26.12
C PRO A 248 8.46 -1.76 24.71
N LEU A 249 8.98 -0.86 23.88
CA LEU A 249 9.31 -1.10 22.47
C LEU A 249 10.79 -1.47 22.24
N ARG A 250 11.66 -1.33 23.26
CA ARG A 250 13.11 -1.55 23.14
C ARG A 250 13.49 -2.92 22.57
N LYS A 251 12.67 -3.96 22.80
CA LYS A 251 12.92 -5.32 22.28
C LYS A 251 12.45 -5.52 20.85
N THR A 252 11.47 -4.73 20.41
CA THR A 252 10.80 -4.89 19.12
C THR A 252 11.26 -3.87 18.08
N GLY A 253 11.94 -2.79 18.50
CA GLY A 253 12.55 -1.73 17.67
C GLY A 253 11.78 -0.41 17.72
N SER A 254 12.37 0.67 18.23
CA SER A 254 11.73 2.00 18.39
C SER A 254 11.52 2.77 17.08
N GLU A 255 12.21 2.36 16.03
CA GLU A 255 12.15 2.93 14.68
C GLU A 255 10.88 2.57 13.92
N HIS A 256 10.18 1.52 14.33
CA HIS A 256 8.98 0.98 13.69
C HIS A 256 7.70 1.71 14.11
N GLY A 257 6.64 1.57 13.31
CA GLY A 257 5.29 2.00 13.67
C GLY A 257 4.57 0.93 14.48
N TYR A 258 3.70 1.34 15.40
CA TYR A 258 2.91 0.42 16.21
C TYR A 258 1.46 0.88 16.34
N LEU A 259 0.55 -0.06 16.09
CA LEU A 259 -0.88 0.09 16.23
C LEU A 259 -1.41 -0.98 17.17
N ILE A 260 -2.29 -0.61 18.08
CA ILE A 260 -2.95 -1.55 18.99
C ILE A 260 -4.21 -2.08 18.32
N ASP A 261 -4.29 -3.40 18.13
CA ASP A 261 -5.48 -4.08 17.66
C ASP A 261 -6.35 -4.39 18.88
N GLY A 262 -7.41 -3.59 19.08
CA GLY A 262 -8.27 -3.69 20.25
C GLY A 262 -9.66 -3.15 19.98
N THR A 263 -10.64 -3.62 20.75
CA THR A 263 -12.04 -3.19 20.61
C THR A 263 -12.23 -1.73 21.06
N GLU A 264 -13.04 -0.97 20.30
CA GLU A 264 -13.34 0.46 20.58
C GLU A 264 -13.88 0.72 22.00
N SER A 265 -14.56 -0.27 22.59
CA SER A 265 -15.07 -0.20 23.96
C SER A 265 -13.96 -0.18 25.03
N ASP A 266 -12.73 -0.54 24.67
CA ASP A 266 -11.63 -0.74 25.60
C ASP A 266 -10.59 0.37 25.59
N ILE A 267 -10.35 1.06 24.47
CA ILE A 267 -9.25 2.03 24.37
C ILE A 267 -9.81 3.45 24.42
N ARG A 268 -9.36 4.25 25.40
CA ARG A 268 -9.68 5.68 25.47
C ARG A 268 -8.79 6.51 24.57
N TYR A 269 -7.48 6.31 24.69
CA TYR A 269 -6.46 6.90 23.84
C TYR A 269 -5.13 6.18 24.06
N ILE A 270 -4.19 6.42 23.14
CA ILE A 270 -2.86 5.82 23.17
C ILE A 270 -1.82 6.94 23.13
N LYS A 271 -0.95 6.99 24.13
CA LYS A 271 0.23 7.86 24.13
C LYS A 271 1.38 7.10 23.49
N ARG A 272 2.15 7.76 22.63
CA ARG A 272 3.30 7.18 21.93
C ARG A 272 4.54 7.98 22.30
N THR A 273 5.56 7.28 22.80
CA THR A 273 6.91 7.81 22.97
C THR A 273 7.87 6.97 22.14
N GLU A 274 9.14 7.35 22.04
CA GLU A 274 10.12 6.56 21.29
C GLU A 274 10.34 5.16 21.88
N GLU A 275 10.31 5.03 23.21
CA GLU A 275 10.67 3.78 23.89
C GLU A 275 9.47 2.94 24.32
N GLU A 276 8.26 3.52 24.40
CA GLU A 276 7.07 2.84 24.91
C GLU A 276 5.76 3.38 24.34
N LEU A 277 4.74 2.50 24.34
CA LEU A 277 3.34 2.86 24.13
C LEU A 277 2.62 2.82 25.47
N THR A 278 1.80 3.83 25.75
CA THR A 278 0.91 3.84 26.91
C THR A 278 -0.54 3.78 26.44
N ILE A 279 -1.21 2.67 26.74
CA ILE A 279 -2.62 2.46 26.41
C ILE A 279 -3.45 2.82 27.61
N VAL A 280 -4.41 3.74 27.44
CA VAL A 280 -5.31 4.14 28.53
C VAL A 280 -6.66 3.47 28.31
N THR A 281 -7.09 2.65 29.27
CA THR A 281 -8.27 1.79 29.17
C THR A 281 -8.98 1.64 30.52
N PRO A 282 -10.29 1.34 30.57
CA PRO A 282 -10.97 0.97 31.81
C PRO A 282 -10.50 -0.35 32.43
N ARG A 283 -9.72 -1.17 31.70
CA ARG A 283 -9.24 -2.47 32.18
C ARG A 283 -8.23 -2.28 33.31
N ASP A 284 -8.44 -2.93 34.45
CA ASP A 284 -7.60 -2.82 35.65
C ASP A 284 -6.57 -3.95 35.80
N LYS A 285 -6.67 -5.00 34.96
CA LYS A 285 -5.82 -6.19 35.02
C LYS A 285 -4.75 -6.20 33.95
N SER A 286 -3.56 -6.68 34.31
CA SER A 286 -2.52 -6.99 33.33
C SER A 286 -3.00 -8.04 32.32
N GLY A 287 -2.53 -7.94 31.09
CA GLY A 287 -2.88 -8.84 30.00
C GLY A 287 -1.90 -8.72 28.84
N GLU A 288 -2.20 -9.48 27.79
CA GLU A 288 -1.54 -9.38 26.49
C GLU A 288 -2.34 -8.45 25.58
N TRP A 289 -1.64 -7.69 24.76
CA TRP A 289 -2.20 -6.82 23.74
C TRP A 289 -1.78 -7.32 22.37
N ASN A 290 -2.75 -7.37 21.45
CA ASN A 290 -2.46 -7.57 20.04
C ASN A 290 -1.96 -6.25 19.46
N VAL A 291 -0.80 -6.30 18.81
CA VAL A 291 -0.11 -5.13 18.29
C VAL A 291 0.29 -5.41 16.84
N MET A 292 -0.12 -4.53 15.93
CA MET A 292 0.39 -4.51 14.57
C MET A 292 1.62 -3.61 14.51
N LYS A 293 2.77 -4.20 14.20
CA LYS A 293 4.05 -3.52 14.03
C LYS A 293 4.29 -3.28 12.55
N VAL A 294 4.37 -2.01 12.14
CA VAL A 294 4.75 -1.60 10.78
C VAL A 294 6.27 -1.50 10.73
N THR A 295 6.90 -2.53 10.15
CA THR A 295 8.35 -2.68 10.10
C THR A 295 8.94 -1.76 9.05
N LYS A 296 9.87 -0.89 9.46
CA LYS A 296 10.63 -0.04 8.53
C LYS A 296 11.50 -0.89 7.61
N PRO A 297 11.70 -0.48 6.35
CA PRO A 297 12.56 -1.19 5.41
C PRO A 297 13.99 -1.38 5.96
N VAL A 298 14.47 -2.61 5.90
CA VAL A 298 15.87 -2.97 6.18
C VAL A 298 16.58 -3.16 4.85
N THR A 299 17.80 -2.64 4.71
CA THR A 299 18.63 -2.83 3.52
C THR A 299 19.22 -4.24 3.47
N THR A 300 18.37 -5.23 3.20
CA THR A 300 18.80 -6.63 3.10
C THR A 300 19.23 -6.94 1.67
N LYS A 301 20.54 -7.08 1.45
CA LYS A 301 21.12 -7.41 0.14
C LYS A 301 20.84 -8.84 -0.35
N LEU A 302 20.24 -9.68 0.49
CA LEU A 302 20.08 -11.12 0.26
C LEU A 302 18.69 -11.56 -0.20
N SER A 303 17.65 -10.71 -0.16
CA SER A 303 16.32 -11.13 -0.64
C SER A 303 16.22 -10.97 -2.16
N ARG A 304 16.13 -12.07 -2.89
CA ARG A 304 15.69 -12.05 -4.29
C ARG A 304 14.17 -12.00 -4.31
N GLN A 305 13.60 -10.82 -4.45
CA GLN A 305 12.15 -10.70 -4.63
C GLN A 305 11.81 -10.84 -6.11
N THR A 306 10.93 -11.79 -6.42
CA THR A 306 10.46 -12.07 -7.78
C THR A 306 9.51 -10.99 -8.30
N PHE A 307 8.80 -10.32 -7.39
CA PHE A 307 7.85 -9.25 -7.69
C PHE A 307 8.33 -7.90 -7.12
N PRO A 308 8.05 -6.78 -7.80
CA PRO A 308 8.40 -5.44 -7.30
C PRO A 308 7.76 -5.12 -5.96
N VAL A 309 8.54 -4.47 -5.08
CA VAL A 309 8.00 -3.85 -3.87
C VAL A 309 7.30 -2.55 -4.25
N LEU A 310 6.07 -2.40 -3.80
CA LEU A 310 5.29 -1.19 -3.94
C LEU A 310 4.97 -0.62 -2.56
N SER A 311 4.74 0.69 -2.47
CA SER A 311 4.45 1.33 -1.19
C SER A 311 3.51 2.52 -1.35
N ASN A 312 2.90 2.92 -0.23
CA ASN A 312 2.19 4.20 -0.12
C ASN A 312 3.08 5.32 0.45
N ARG A 313 4.40 5.17 0.34
CA ARG A 313 5.36 6.13 0.86
C ARG A 313 5.28 7.46 0.12
N ARG A 314 5.41 8.54 0.88
CA ARG A 314 5.59 9.89 0.35
C ARG A 314 7.06 10.21 0.18
N GLN A 315 7.38 10.95 -0.86
CA GLN A 315 8.69 11.56 -1.06
C GLN A 315 8.95 12.53 0.10
N ASP A 316 10.11 12.40 0.72
CA ASP A 316 10.49 13.27 1.83
C ASP A 316 10.73 14.70 1.32
N SER A 317 9.78 15.59 1.58
CA SER A 317 9.81 16.97 1.12
C SER A 317 9.30 17.92 2.20
N PHE A 318 9.95 19.08 2.32
CA PHE A 318 9.55 20.12 3.27
C PHE A 318 8.09 20.52 3.10
N LEU A 319 7.67 20.74 1.85
CA LEU A 319 6.29 21.12 1.52
C LEU A 319 5.29 20.03 1.92
N GLY A 320 5.66 18.74 1.79
CA GLY A 320 4.85 17.63 2.26
C GLY A 320 4.68 17.63 3.77
N ARG A 321 5.80 17.71 4.52
CA ARG A 321 5.79 17.73 5.99
C ARG A 321 5.04 18.95 6.54
N TYR A 322 5.23 20.11 5.92
CA TYR A 322 4.57 21.36 6.32
C TYR A 322 3.07 21.34 6.03
N ALA A 323 2.66 20.89 4.82
CA ALA A 323 1.25 20.79 4.46
C ALA A 323 0.48 19.82 5.36
N GLY A 324 1.10 18.69 5.76
CA GLY A 324 0.48 17.74 6.70
C GLY A 324 0.19 18.32 8.09
N LYS A 325 0.92 19.36 8.52
CA LYS A 325 0.69 20.05 9.80
C LYS A 325 -0.29 21.22 9.70
N GLN A 326 -0.62 21.69 8.49
CA GLN A 326 -1.56 22.79 8.30
C GLN A 326 -3.00 22.30 8.21
N ALA A 327 -3.89 22.90 9.01
CA ALA A 327 -5.33 22.62 8.96
C ALA A 327 -6.03 23.27 7.75
N VAL A 328 -5.34 24.06 6.94
CA VAL A 328 -5.92 24.81 5.82
C VAL A 328 -5.80 23.98 4.53
N ILE A 329 -6.93 23.49 4.04
CA ILE A 329 -7.01 22.79 2.76
C ILE A 329 -7.01 23.82 1.63
N VAL A 330 -5.95 23.84 0.82
CA VAL A 330 -5.85 24.70 -0.37
C VAL A 330 -6.56 24.03 -1.55
N ARG A 331 -7.66 24.61 -2.03
CA ARG A 331 -8.45 24.01 -3.12
C ARG A 331 -8.03 24.55 -4.49
N ALA A 332 -6.89 24.08 -5.00
CA ALA A 332 -6.34 24.51 -6.29
C ALA A 332 -5.83 23.32 -7.12
N LYS A 333 -5.76 23.47 -8.45
CA LYS A 333 -5.16 22.46 -9.33
C LYS A 333 -3.71 22.14 -8.95
N ALA A 334 -2.95 23.16 -8.54
CA ALA A 334 -1.59 22.99 -8.05
C ALA A 334 -1.51 22.13 -6.78
N GLU A 335 -2.55 22.16 -5.92
CA GLU A 335 -2.61 21.30 -4.74
C GLU A 335 -2.85 19.84 -5.13
N ILE A 336 -3.73 19.59 -6.09
CA ILE A 336 -3.97 18.23 -6.60
C ILE A 336 -2.68 17.66 -7.20
N THR A 337 -1.96 18.45 -8.00
CA THR A 337 -0.64 18.07 -8.52
C THR A 337 0.36 17.82 -7.39
N ARG A 338 0.37 18.64 -6.34
CA ARG A 338 1.24 18.46 -5.16
C ARG A 338 0.92 17.15 -4.43
N ILE A 339 -0.36 16.84 -4.21
CA ILE A 339 -0.80 15.60 -3.55
C ILE A 339 -0.34 14.39 -4.37
N VAL A 340 -0.62 14.38 -5.67
CA VAL A 340 -0.21 13.29 -6.58
C VAL A 340 1.31 13.12 -6.55
N ASN A 341 2.06 14.18 -6.79
CA ASN A 341 3.53 14.12 -6.85
C ASN A 341 4.19 13.93 -5.48
N SER A 342 3.44 13.98 -4.38
CA SER A 342 3.99 13.69 -3.05
C SER A 342 4.29 12.21 -2.86
N PHE A 343 3.74 11.32 -3.67
CA PHE A 343 3.95 9.87 -3.55
C PHE A 343 5.13 9.39 -4.40
N GLU A 344 5.88 8.41 -3.88
CA GLU A 344 6.89 7.70 -4.69
C GLU A 344 6.22 6.94 -5.85
N ALA A 345 4.99 6.43 -5.63
CA ALA A 345 4.18 5.75 -6.64
C ALA A 345 3.80 6.62 -7.86
N ALA A 346 3.95 7.95 -7.78
CA ALA A 346 3.74 8.84 -8.93
C ALA A 346 4.92 8.81 -9.92
N GLN A 347 6.05 8.18 -9.58
CA GLN A 347 7.16 8.00 -10.52
C GLN A 347 6.68 7.18 -11.73
N GLY A 348 6.77 7.77 -12.92
CA GLY A 348 6.26 7.18 -14.16
C GLY A 348 4.79 7.53 -14.50
N LEU A 349 4.12 8.35 -13.68
CA LEU A 349 2.77 8.86 -13.94
C LEU A 349 2.74 10.39 -13.86
N GLU A 350 2.39 11.05 -14.96
CA GLU A 350 2.30 12.51 -15.00
C GLU A 350 0.84 12.95 -15.01
N LEU A 351 0.42 13.70 -13.98
CA LEU A 351 -0.89 14.34 -13.98
C LEU A 351 -0.88 15.54 -14.94
N GLU A 352 -1.56 15.41 -16.07
CA GLU A 352 -1.68 16.47 -17.07
C GLU A 352 -2.89 17.38 -16.84
N ARG A 353 -4.03 16.75 -16.50
CA ARG A 353 -5.34 17.40 -16.62
C ARG A 353 -6.18 17.15 -15.38
N VAL A 354 -6.91 18.19 -14.99
CA VAL A 354 -7.92 18.12 -13.94
C VAL A 354 -9.17 18.84 -14.45
N ASP A 355 -10.25 18.10 -14.63
CA ASP A 355 -11.54 18.62 -15.07
C ASP A 355 -12.65 18.30 -14.07
N ILE A 356 -13.67 19.17 -14.01
CA ILE A 356 -14.87 18.96 -13.20
C ILE A 356 -16.07 18.80 -14.14
N TRP A 357 -16.86 17.76 -13.88
CA TRP A 357 -18.04 17.37 -14.64
C TRP A 357 -19.26 17.23 -13.72
N GLY A 358 -20.49 17.37 -14.25
CA GLY A 358 -21.71 17.20 -13.45
C GLY A 358 -22.30 18.47 -12.84
N GLY A 359 -22.03 19.65 -13.42
CA GLY A 359 -22.73 20.91 -13.11
C GLY A 359 -23.78 21.26 -14.16
N ALA A 360 -24.73 22.14 -13.81
CA ALA A 360 -25.74 22.68 -14.72
C ALA A 360 -25.10 23.32 -15.97
N GLY A 361 -24.97 22.54 -17.05
CA GLY A 361 -24.34 22.99 -18.30
C GLY A 361 -23.45 21.96 -19.01
N ARG A 362 -23.09 20.83 -18.38
CA ARG A 362 -22.37 19.70 -19.04
C ARG A 362 -23.09 18.38 -18.72
N ASN A 363 -24.22 18.16 -19.38
CA ASN A 363 -25.17 17.08 -19.10
C ASN A 363 -25.00 15.87 -20.03
N ASP A 364 -23.79 15.35 -20.23
CA ASP A 364 -23.67 14.04 -20.87
C ASP A 364 -22.78 13.11 -20.05
N ILE A 365 -23.31 12.71 -18.90
CA ILE A 365 -22.70 11.76 -17.96
C ILE A 365 -22.61 10.36 -18.59
N SER A 366 -23.42 10.07 -19.61
CA SER A 366 -23.50 8.76 -20.27
C SER A 366 -22.20 8.36 -20.98
N ASN A 367 -21.50 9.34 -21.58
CA ASN A 367 -20.20 9.15 -22.25
C ASN A 367 -19.00 9.21 -21.29
N LEU A 368 -19.21 9.54 -20.00
CA LEU A 368 -18.14 9.60 -19.00
C LEU A 368 -17.85 8.24 -18.35
N VAL A 369 -18.88 7.42 -18.10
CA VAL A 369 -18.74 6.15 -17.37
C VAL A 369 -17.88 5.13 -18.12
N THR A 370 -17.86 5.19 -19.46
CA THR A 370 -17.10 4.28 -20.33
C THR A 370 -15.60 4.56 -20.42
N LYS A 371 -15.09 5.62 -19.77
CA LYS A 371 -13.66 6.00 -19.84
C LYS A 371 -12.89 5.86 -18.53
N THR A 372 -13.57 5.60 -17.42
CA THR A 372 -12.92 5.53 -16.11
C THR A 372 -12.07 4.26 -16.02
N GLN A 373 -10.79 4.44 -15.72
CA GLN A 373 -9.80 3.36 -15.63
C GLN A 373 -9.41 3.03 -14.18
N THR A 374 -9.99 3.76 -13.22
CA THR A 374 -9.67 3.65 -11.80
C THR A 374 -10.82 3.08 -10.99
N TYR A 375 -10.49 2.40 -9.91
CA TYR A 375 -11.45 1.89 -8.93
C TYR A 375 -11.14 2.45 -7.52
N PRO A 376 -12.12 2.54 -6.62
CA PRO A 376 -11.91 3.06 -5.28
C PRO A 376 -11.10 2.08 -4.42
N LEU A 377 -10.05 2.56 -3.75
CA LEU A 377 -9.27 1.76 -2.80
C LEU A 377 -9.75 1.86 -1.34
N ASN A 378 -10.60 2.84 -1.04
CA ASN A 378 -11.11 3.10 0.32
C ASN A 378 -12.66 3.02 0.38
N PRO A 379 -13.32 1.96 -0.14
CA PRO A 379 -14.78 1.90 -0.15
C PRO A 379 -15.41 1.87 1.25
N PHE A 380 -14.63 1.47 2.27
CA PHE A 380 -15.00 1.43 3.68
C PHE A 380 -14.95 2.79 4.39
N VAL A 381 -14.29 3.79 3.79
CA VAL A 381 -14.25 5.14 4.35
C VAL A 381 -15.58 5.83 4.02
N SER A 382 -16.46 5.93 5.01
CA SER A 382 -17.74 6.61 4.86
C SER A 382 -17.68 8.03 5.42
N ASP A 383 -18.11 9.00 4.61
CA ASP A 383 -18.44 10.33 5.09
C ASP A 383 -19.89 10.27 5.61
N ASN A 384 -20.05 9.97 6.90
CA ASN A 384 -21.37 9.88 7.56
C ASN A 384 -22.20 11.18 7.48
N VAL A 385 -21.65 12.26 6.93
CA VAL A 385 -22.29 13.58 6.83
C VAL A 385 -22.70 13.92 5.40
N ARG A 386 -22.02 13.41 4.36
CA ARG A 386 -22.24 13.81 2.96
C ARG A 386 -22.85 12.66 2.15
N THR A 387 -23.93 12.95 1.42
CA THR A 387 -24.54 11.99 0.49
C THR A 387 -23.71 11.88 -0.79
N GLU A 388 -23.53 10.65 -1.31
CA GLU A 388 -22.89 10.40 -2.60
C GLU A 388 -23.72 10.91 -3.80
N ASP A 389 -25.03 11.01 -3.61
CA ASP A 389 -25.97 11.46 -4.64
C ASP A 389 -25.75 12.94 -4.98
N GLY A 390 -25.44 13.20 -6.27
CA GLY A 390 -25.27 14.56 -6.81
C GLY A 390 -23.87 15.13 -6.76
N LYS A 391 -22.85 14.37 -6.32
CA LYS A 391 -21.44 14.81 -6.38
C LYS A 391 -21.00 15.04 -7.82
N GLN A 392 -20.26 16.13 -8.03
CA GLN A 392 -19.59 16.40 -9.30
C GLN A 392 -18.42 15.42 -9.49
N ILE A 393 -18.14 15.04 -10.73
CA ILE A 393 -17.01 14.15 -11.05
C ILE A 393 -15.76 15.01 -11.26
N MET A 394 -14.72 14.79 -10.45
CA MET A 394 -13.39 15.33 -10.69
C MET A 394 -12.59 14.29 -11.48
N ARG A 395 -12.30 14.59 -12.75
CA ARG A 395 -11.55 13.71 -13.63
C ARG A 395 -10.09 14.12 -13.73
N LEU A 396 -9.22 13.17 -13.43
CA LEU A 396 -7.77 13.30 -13.40
C LEU A 396 -7.18 12.57 -14.62
N GLY A 397 -6.58 13.32 -15.52
CA GLY A 397 -5.97 12.80 -16.75
C GLY A 397 -4.48 12.56 -16.55
N PHE A 398 -4.04 11.32 -16.74
CA PHE A 398 -2.65 10.90 -16.55
C PHE A 398 -1.99 10.52 -17.87
N ARG A 399 -0.72 10.91 -18.02
CA ARG A 399 0.19 10.39 -19.03
C ARG A 399 1.09 9.34 -18.42
N ARG A 400 1.46 8.34 -19.22
CA ARG A 400 2.61 7.48 -18.90
C ARG A 400 3.90 8.30 -19.07
N GLY A 401 4.75 8.30 -18.05
CA GLY A 401 6.09 8.89 -18.13
C GLY A 401 6.95 8.17 -19.17
N SER A 402 8.07 8.78 -19.56
CA SER A 402 9.05 8.18 -20.48
C SER A 402 9.59 6.85 -19.95
N GLU A 403 9.84 5.88 -20.85
CA GLU A 403 10.36 4.53 -20.51
C GLU A 403 11.63 4.56 -19.64
N ASP A 404 12.48 5.59 -19.77
CA ASP A 404 13.70 5.76 -18.96
C ASP A 404 13.46 6.06 -17.47
N VAL A 405 12.22 6.41 -17.10
CA VAL A 405 11.81 6.81 -15.74
C VAL A 405 10.75 5.85 -15.17
N LEU A 406 10.29 4.86 -15.95
CA LEU A 406 9.40 3.85 -15.39
C LEU A 406 10.17 3.08 -14.31
N PRO A 407 9.69 3.03 -13.05
CA PRO A 407 10.18 2.04 -12.12
C PRO A 407 10.01 0.66 -12.75
N THR A 408 10.65 -0.35 -12.18
CA THR A 408 10.59 -1.76 -12.57
C THR A 408 9.17 -2.39 -12.47
N THR A 409 8.14 -1.54 -12.42
CA THR A 409 6.73 -1.81 -12.30
C THR A 409 6.15 -2.33 -13.63
N PRO A 410 5.60 -3.56 -13.64
CA PRO A 410 4.92 -4.12 -14.79
C PRO A 410 3.75 -3.27 -15.29
N ALA A 411 3.53 -3.31 -16.61
CA ALA A 411 2.46 -2.55 -17.27
C ALA A 411 1.05 -2.83 -16.69
N TYR A 412 0.79 -4.08 -16.27
CA TYR A 412 -0.51 -4.50 -15.72
C TYR A 412 -0.86 -3.87 -14.36
N ILE A 413 0.10 -3.17 -13.72
CA ILE A 413 -0.06 -2.47 -12.43
C ILE A 413 -0.30 -0.97 -12.62
N LEU A 414 -0.05 -0.39 -13.79
CA LEU A 414 -0.06 1.06 -13.98
C LEU A 414 -1.43 1.69 -13.67
N SER A 415 -2.53 1.06 -14.08
CA SER A 415 -3.89 1.53 -13.76
C SER A 415 -4.21 1.41 -12.26
N ASP A 416 -3.57 0.48 -11.56
CA ASP A 416 -3.71 0.34 -10.11
C ASP A 416 -2.96 1.46 -9.36
N LEU A 417 -1.76 1.86 -9.82
CA LEU A 417 -1.05 3.03 -9.29
C LEU A 417 -1.85 4.32 -9.51
N MET A 418 -2.47 4.47 -10.68
CA MET A 418 -3.39 5.57 -10.94
C MET A 418 -4.58 5.52 -9.96
N SER A 419 -5.18 4.35 -9.74
CA SER A 419 -6.27 4.18 -8.77
C SER A 419 -5.87 4.57 -7.35
N PHE A 420 -4.62 4.28 -6.96
CA PHE A 420 -4.04 4.73 -5.70
C PHE A 420 -3.94 6.25 -5.59
N LEU A 421 -3.35 6.91 -6.58
CA LEU A 421 -3.22 8.37 -6.59
C LEU A 421 -4.58 9.07 -6.62
N VAL A 422 -5.54 8.56 -7.39
CA VAL A 422 -6.90 9.08 -7.44
C VAL A 422 -7.62 8.89 -6.10
N SER A 423 -7.45 7.73 -5.43
CA SER A 423 -8.02 7.47 -4.11
C SER A 423 -7.43 8.39 -3.03
N GLU A 424 -6.14 8.73 -3.12
CA GLU A 424 -5.54 9.74 -2.24
C GLU A 424 -6.14 11.12 -2.49
N VAL A 425 -6.30 11.55 -3.74
CA VAL A 425 -6.98 12.82 -4.05
C VAL A 425 -8.43 12.82 -3.53
N GLN A 426 -9.15 11.71 -3.66
CA GLN A 426 -10.53 11.55 -3.15
C GLN A 426 -10.63 11.83 -1.64
N MET A 427 -9.62 11.44 -0.84
CA MET A 427 -9.59 11.70 0.60
C MET A 427 -9.50 13.19 0.94
N TYR A 428 -8.81 13.98 0.12
CA TYR A 428 -8.67 15.44 0.30
C TYR A 428 -9.86 16.23 -0.27
N PHE A 429 -10.60 15.65 -1.23
CA PHE A 429 -11.69 16.30 -1.95
C PHE A 429 -13.01 15.48 -1.87
N PRO A 430 -13.56 15.26 -0.67
CA PRO A 430 -14.72 14.40 -0.46
C PRO A 430 -16.01 14.90 -1.13
N GLU A 431 -16.08 16.20 -1.49
CA GLU A 431 -17.21 16.77 -2.23
C GLU A 431 -17.31 16.33 -3.71
N TYR A 432 -16.25 15.75 -4.27
CA TYR A 432 -16.23 15.25 -5.64
C TYR A 432 -16.19 13.71 -5.65
N LYS A 433 -16.61 13.13 -6.77
CA LYS A 433 -16.26 11.76 -7.14
C LYS A 433 -15.01 11.81 -8.02
N CYS A 434 -13.87 11.39 -7.51
CA CYS A 434 -12.61 11.42 -8.23
C CYS A 434 -12.48 10.18 -9.14
N GLU A 435 -12.09 10.39 -10.40
CA GLU A 435 -11.92 9.33 -11.40
C GLU A 435 -10.66 9.60 -12.24
N GLY A 436 -9.91 8.55 -12.58
CA GLY A 436 -8.72 8.64 -13.44
C GLY A 436 -8.97 8.15 -14.87
N GLU A 437 -8.32 8.81 -15.83
CA GLU A 437 -8.25 8.38 -17.24
C GLU A 437 -6.83 8.54 -17.79
N TRP A 438 -6.48 7.70 -18.77
CA TRP A 438 -5.29 7.90 -19.60
C TRP A 438 -5.56 8.98 -20.66
N VAL A 439 -4.59 9.87 -20.89
CA VAL A 439 -4.66 10.97 -21.87
C VAL A 439 -3.70 10.76 -23.03
#